data_AF-A0A8T3M1N0-F1
#
_entry.id   AF-A0A8T3M1N0-F1
#
_cell.length_a   1.000
_cell.length_b   1.000
_cell.length_c   1.000
_cell.angle_alpha   90.00
_cell.angle_beta   90.00
_cell.angle_gamma   90.00
#
_symmetry.space_group_name_H-M   'P 1'
#
loop_
_entity.id
_entity.type
_entity.pdbx_description
1 polymer ?
#
loop_
_entity_poly.entity_id
_entity_poly.type
_entity_poly.pdbx_seq_one_letter_code
_entity_poly.pdbx_strand_id
1 'polypeptide(L)'
;MAATSMKQLLESGVHFGHQTRRWNPKMREYIFAERNGIHIIDLAQTVSLLEAALEFVRETVRRGESVLFVGTKKQAQDALSEAATRSGQHYVNTRWLGGMLTNFTTIKRRIQRMEALEARRDAGEFERLTKKEATKLSEEIKKLDNALGGIRKMRRVPGAVFIVDPHREAIAVAEARRLEIPIVAMTDTNCDPDLIDWVIPANDDAIRSVRLICGLVADAASVAQQERQAKLDEEFEQAEAMPPVDDTALGSEADYTAALATGEALVFEPEPEDDEEEERKARARRAAHLDEGEPEHNPDREHERQIAEQTKEHEPRP
;
A
#
# COMPACT_ATOMS: atom_id res chain seq x y z
N MET A 1 21.42 -15.14 2.63
CA MET A 1 20.09 -15.00 3.24
C MET A 1 20.15 -15.47 4.67
N ALA A 2 19.76 -14.63 5.64
CA ALA A 2 19.49 -15.13 6.98
C ALA A 2 18.12 -15.81 6.93
N ALA A 3 18.11 -17.13 6.74
CA ALA A 3 16.88 -17.91 6.89
C ALA A 3 16.35 -17.65 8.31
N THR A 4 15.11 -17.17 8.41
CA THR A 4 14.52 -16.87 9.71
C THR A 4 14.36 -18.18 10.45
N SER A 5 15.21 -18.43 11.45
CA SER A 5 15.17 -19.70 12.17
C SER A 5 13.86 -19.77 12.97
N MET A 6 13.14 -20.89 12.86
CA MET A 6 11.95 -21.18 13.68
C MET A 6 12.24 -20.97 15.18
N LYS A 7 13.48 -21.25 15.62
CA LYS A 7 13.95 -20.99 16.98
C LYS A 7 13.86 -19.51 17.35
N GLN A 8 14.25 -18.61 16.45
CA GLN A 8 14.23 -17.16 16.68
C GLN A 8 12.79 -16.63 16.78
N LEU A 9 11.88 -17.14 15.95
CA LEU A 9 10.44 -16.82 16.04
C LEU A 9 9.85 -17.30 17.37
N LEU A 10 10.24 -18.49 17.82
CA LEU A 10 9.82 -19.06 19.10
C LEU A 10 10.31 -18.20 20.28
N GLU A 11 11.60 -17.88 20.33
CA GLU A 11 12.22 -17.09 21.40
C GLU A 11 11.67 -15.65 21.47
N SER A 12 11.30 -15.09 20.32
CA SER A 12 10.72 -13.75 20.22
C SER A 12 9.24 -13.70 20.61
N GLY A 13 8.59 -14.86 20.75
CA GLY A 13 7.19 -14.98 21.17
C GLY A 13 6.17 -14.75 20.04
N VAL A 14 6.57 -15.00 18.78
CA VAL A 14 5.72 -14.81 17.59
C VAL A 14 4.52 -15.77 17.57
N HIS A 15 4.69 -16.95 18.16
CA HIS A 15 3.70 -18.03 18.17
C HIS A 15 2.51 -17.80 19.11
N PHE A 16 2.54 -16.78 19.98
CA PHE A 16 1.43 -16.51 20.88
C PHE A 16 0.36 -15.70 20.16
N GLY A 17 -0.86 -16.20 20.14
CA GLY A 17 -2.03 -15.44 19.71
C GLY A 17 -2.78 -14.79 20.88
N HIS A 18 -4.02 -14.38 20.63
CA HIS A 18 -4.93 -13.85 21.63
C HIS A 18 -5.68 -14.95 22.40
N GLN A 19 -6.48 -14.51 23.37
CA GLN A 19 -7.40 -15.36 24.12
C GLN A 19 -8.48 -15.99 23.22
N THR A 20 -8.92 -17.18 23.56
CA THR A 20 -9.89 -17.96 22.75
C THR A 20 -11.28 -17.37 22.63
N ARG A 21 -11.59 -16.32 23.41
CA ARG A 21 -12.83 -15.54 23.27
C ARG A 21 -12.74 -14.44 22.20
N ARG A 22 -11.54 -14.08 21.76
CA ARG A 22 -11.27 -12.91 20.91
C ARG A 22 -10.70 -13.30 19.55
N TRP A 23 -10.96 -14.52 19.09
CA TRP A 23 -10.44 -15.02 17.82
C TRP A 23 -11.45 -14.87 16.68
N ASN A 24 -10.94 -14.81 15.45
CA ASN A 24 -11.72 -14.85 14.23
C ASN A 24 -11.74 -16.30 13.70
N PRO A 25 -12.92 -16.90 13.46
CA PRO A 25 -13.04 -18.26 12.93
C PRO A 25 -12.27 -18.53 11.64
N LYS A 26 -12.04 -17.50 10.80
CA LYS A 26 -11.27 -17.63 9.56
C LYS A 26 -9.79 -17.87 9.81
N MET A 27 -9.25 -17.42 10.95
CA MET A 27 -7.86 -17.67 11.34
C MET A 27 -7.58 -19.12 11.77
N ARG A 28 -8.60 -19.99 11.78
CA ARG A 28 -8.48 -21.39 12.23
C ARG A 28 -7.36 -22.16 11.56
N GLU A 29 -7.10 -21.90 10.27
CA GLU A 29 -6.05 -22.60 9.52
C GLU A 29 -4.63 -22.27 9.99
N TYR A 30 -4.42 -21.06 10.53
CA TYR A 30 -3.14 -20.60 11.06
C TYR A 30 -2.94 -20.93 12.54
N ILE A 31 -3.98 -21.40 13.24
CA ILE A 31 -3.94 -21.74 14.67
C ILE A 31 -3.59 -23.23 14.82
N PHE A 32 -2.47 -23.51 15.48
CA PHE A 32 -2.01 -24.86 15.75
C PHE A 32 -2.74 -25.51 16.93
N ALA A 33 -2.81 -24.81 18.07
CA ALA A 33 -3.39 -25.34 19.30
C ALA A 33 -3.89 -24.25 20.24
N GLU A 34 -4.59 -24.64 21.30
CA GLU A 34 -4.91 -23.78 22.44
C GLU A 34 -4.20 -24.30 23.69
N ARG A 35 -3.57 -23.41 24.47
CA ARG A 35 -2.99 -23.74 25.77
C ARG A 35 -3.30 -22.64 26.77
N ASN A 36 -3.85 -23.02 27.93
CA ASN A 36 -4.22 -22.09 29.00
C ASN A 36 -5.12 -20.93 28.52
N GLY A 37 -6.03 -21.19 27.57
CA GLY A 37 -6.94 -20.17 27.02
C GLY A 37 -6.31 -19.19 26.02
N ILE A 38 -5.08 -19.44 25.57
CA ILE A 38 -4.37 -18.65 24.54
C ILE A 38 -4.17 -19.52 23.30
N HIS A 39 -4.46 -18.97 22.13
CA HIS A 39 -4.16 -19.65 20.87
C HIS A 39 -2.66 -19.64 20.57
N ILE A 40 -2.17 -20.75 20.00
CA ILE A 40 -0.81 -20.91 19.53
C ILE A 40 -0.87 -20.94 18.01
N ILE A 41 -0.14 -20.02 17.37
CA ILE A 41 -0.02 -19.88 15.93
C ILE A 41 1.00 -20.92 15.40
N ASP A 42 0.71 -21.51 14.24
CA ASP A 42 1.60 -22.45 13.58
C ASP A 42 2.82 -21.75 12.97
N LEU A 43 3.97 -21.87 13.63
CA LEU A 43 5.22 -21.27 13.17
C LEU A 43 5.72 -21.86 11.84
N ALA A 44 5.39 -23.10 11.49
CA ALA A 44 5.82 -23.66 10.21
C ALA A 44 5.16 -22.90 9.05
N GLN A 45 3.86 -22.64 9.18
CA GLN A 45 3.12 -21.80 8.24
C GLN A 45 3.64 -20.36 8.26
N THR A 46 3.89 -19.78 9.45
CA THR A 46 4.47 -18.44 9.56
C THR A 46 5.79 -18.31 8.80
N VAL A 47 6.69 -19.29 8.88
CA VAL A 47 7.98 -19.24 8.16
C VAL A 47 7.75 -19.18 6.65
N SER A 48 6.94 -20.08 6.10
CA SER A 48 6.70 -20.13 4.65
C SER A 48 6.00 -18.87 4.14
N LEU A 49 4.99 -18.38 4.86
CA LEU A 49 4.25 -17.18 4.47
C LEU A 49 5.09 -15.91 4.64
N LEU A 50 5.91 -15.84 5.69
CA LEU A 50 6.85 -14.75 5.89
C LEU A 50 7.88 -14.68 4.75
N GLU A 51 8.44 -15.83 4.33
CA GLU A 51 9.37 -15.86 3.19
C GLU A 51 8.73 -15.35 1.90
N ALA A 52 7.49 -15.76 1.62
CA ALA A 52 6.73 -15.28 0.46
C ALA A 52 6.46 -13.77 0.53
N ALA A 53 6.04 -13.27 1.70
CA ALA A 53 5.82 -11.85 1.93
C ALA A 53 7.10 -11.02 1.79
N LEU A 54 8.24 -11.52 2.32
CA LEU A 54 9.53 -10.84 2.20
C LEU A 54 10.00 -10.78 0.74
N GLU A 55 9.76 -11.83 -0.06
CA GLU A 55 10.10 -11.78 -1.49
C GLU A 55 9.22 -10.78 -2.24
N PHE A 56 7.92 -10.72 -1.95
CA PHE A 56 7.04 -9.72 -2.50
C PHE A 56 7.49 -8.28 -2.16
N VAL A 57 7.92 -8.04 -0.93
CA VAL A 57 8.48 -6.75 -0.50
C VAL A 57 9.74 -6.40 -1.29
N ARG A 58 10.65 -7.37 -1.48
CA ARG A 58 11.86 -7.15 -2.30
C ARG A 58 11.50 -6.78 -3.72
N GLU A 59 10.58 -7.50 -4.34
CA GLU A 59 10.16 -7.24 -5.71
C GLU A 59 9.54 -5.85 -5.86
N THR A 60 8.68 -5.47 -4.93
CA THR A 60 8.08 -4.12 -4.89
C THR A 60 9.16 -3.02 -4.87
N VAL A 61 10.19 -3.18 -4.01
CA VAL A 61 11.28 -2.21 -3.93
C VAL A 61 12.20 -2.26 -5.17
N ARG A 62 12.43 -3.44 -5.78
CA ARG A 62 13.20 -3.58 -7.03
C ARG A 62 12.54 -2.82 -8.18
N ARG A 63 11.20 -2.82 -8.25
CA ARG A 63 10.43 -1.99 -9.20
C ARG A 63 10.56 -0.48 -8.95
N GLY A 64 11.15 -0.06 -7.83
CA GLY A 64 11.31 1.33 -7.44
C GLY A 64 10.08 1.92 -6.75
N GLU A 65 9.17 1.08 -6.27
CA GLU A 65 8.05 1.50 -5.45
C GLU A 65 8.43 1.54 -3.96
N SER A 66 7.81 2.43 -3.21
CA SER A 66 8.02 2.53 -1.77
C SER A 66 7.06 1.63 -1.00
N VAL A 67 7.52 1.15 0.16
CA VAL A 67 6.72 0.40 1.12
C VAL A 67 6.36 1.31 2.28
N LEU A 68 5.07 1.39 2.61
CA LEU A 68 4.60 2.16 3.76
C LEU A 68 4.39 1.25 4.96
N PHE A 69 5.13 1.48 6.04
CA PHE A 69 4.94 0.77 7.30
C PHE A 69 3.85 1.46 8.13
N VAL A 70 2.87 0.70 8.63
CA VAL A 70 1.74 1.22 9.40
C VAL A 70 1.55 0.43 10.68
N GLY A 71 1.49 1.11 11.81
CA GLY A 71 1.15 0.48 13.09
C GLY A 71 1.06 1.50 14.21
N THR A 72 -0.15 1.74 14.72
CA THR A 72 -0.40 2.73 15.78
C THR A 72 -0.33 2.14 17.19
N LYS A 73 -0.21 0.82 17.29
CA LYS A 73 -0.12 0.07 18.54
C LYS A 73 1.16 0.45 19.29
N LYS A 74 1.07 0.71 20.60
CA LYS A 74 2.20 1.19 21.44
C LYS A 74 3.43 0.31 21.31
N GLN A 75 3.23 -1.00 21.20
CA GLN A 75 4.28 -2.00 21.07
C GLN A 75 4.97 -1.98 19.70
N ALA A 76 4.31 -1.42 18.68
CA ALA A 76 4.80 -1.31 17.32
C ALA A 76 5.44 0.04 17.01
N GLN A 77 5.08 1.12 17.71
CA GLN A 77 5.42 2.48 17.28
C GLN A 77 6.92 2.71 17.09
N ASP A 78 7.74 2.33 18.07
CA ASP A 78 9.19 2.51 18.05
C ASP A 78 9.86 1.52 17.09
N ALA A 79 9.43 0.26 17.14
CA ALA A 79 9.96 -0.82 16.30
C ALA A 79 9.82 -0.49 14.81
N LEU A 80 8.67 0.07 14.46
CA LEU A 80 8.28 0.37 13.09
C LEU A 80 8.97 1.63 12.57
N SER A 81 9.06 2.70 13.38
CA SER A 81 9.77 3.92 12.98
C SER A 81 11.27 3.70 12.82
N GLU A 82 11.91 2.94 13.73
CA GLU A 82 13.33 2.58 13.63
C GLU A 82 13.61 1.74 12.38
N ALA A 83 12.81 0.70 12.13
CA ALA A 83 12.97 -0.20 10.99
C ALA A 83 12.75 0.52 9.64
N ALA A 84 11.69 1.32 9.53
CA ALA A 84 11.40 2.09 8.32
C ALA A 84 12.47 3.16 8.04
N THR A 85 12.92 3.88 9.07
CA THR A 85 13.97 4.90 8.93
C THR A 85 15.29 4.27 8.49
N ARG A 86 15.65 3.11 9.06
CA ARG A 86 16.86 2.36 8.69
C ARG A 86 16.85 1.89 7.24
N SER A 87 15.68 1.50 6.74
CA SER A 87 15.49 1.02 5.36
C SER A 87 15.17 2.13 4.35
N GLY A 88 15.14 3.39 4.77
CA GLY A 88 14.79 4.53 3.91
C GLY A 88 13.33 4.57 3.47
N GLN A 89 12.47 3.73 4.07
CA GLN A 89 11.05 3.62 3.76
C GLN A 89 10.19 4.58 4.59
N HIS A 90 8.91 4.67 4.25
CA HIS A 90 7.98 5.57 4.93
C HIS A 90 7.23 4.86 6.05
N TYR A 91 6.76 5.63 7.04
CA TYR A 91 6.00 5.05 8.14
C TYR A 91 4.88 5.92 8.70
N VAL A 92 3.92 5.28 9.35
CA VAL A 92 2.89 5.89 10.19
C VAL A 92 2.80 5.10 11.50
N ASN A 93 3.26 5.70 12.61
CA ASN A 93 3.37 5.02 13.90
C ASN A 93 2.45 5.59 14.99
N THR A 94 1.90 6.80 14.83
CA THR A 94 1.07 7.42 15.88
C THR A 94 -0.42 7.22 15.66
N ARG A 95 -0.94 7.70 14.53
CA ARG A 95 -2.36 7.64 14.18
C ARG A 95 -2.56 7.68 12.67
N TRP A 96 -3.35 6.75 12.15
CA TRP A 96 -3.87 6.83 10.80
C TRP A 96 -4.96 7.91 10.70
N LEU A 97 -4.79 8.87 9.79
CA LEU A 97 -5.82 9.83 9.44
C LEU A 97 -6.61 9.29 8.25
N GLY A 98 -7.93 9.22 8.35
CA GLY A 98 -8.76 8.82 7.22
C GLY A 98 -8.53 9.72 6.00
N GLY A 99 -8.40 9.10 4.83
CA GLY A 99 -8.03 9.76 3.59
C GLY A 99 -6.51 9.87 3.38
N MET A 100 -5.69 9.15 4.15
CA MET A 100 -4.23 9.20 4.03
C MET A 100 -3.74 8.77 2.65
N LEU A 101 -4.33 7.70 2.11
CA LEU A 101 -4.01 7.20 0.77
C LEU A 101 -5.01 7.74 -0.25
N THR A 102 -6.29 7.69 0.09
CA THR A 102 -7.37 7.97 -0.87
C THR A 102 -7.57 9.46 -1.16
N ASN A 103 -7.12 10.35 -0.27
CA ASN A 103 -7.12 11.80 -0.47
C ASN A 103 -5.69 12.37 -0.30
N PHE A 104 -4.74 11.74 -1.01
CA PHE A 104 -3.32 12.07 -0.90
C PHE A 104 -3.01 13.54 -1.22
N THR A 105 -3.76 14.18 -2.12
CA THR A 105 -3.58 15.60 -2.45
C THR A 105 -3.81 16.51 -1.24
N THR A 106 -4.78 16.18 -0.38
CA THR A 106 -5.04 16.95 0.85
C THR A 106 -3.98 16.70 1.91
N ILE A 107 -3.49 15.46 2.01
CA ILE A 107 -2.38 15.11 2.91
C ILE A 107 -1.11 15.84 2.50
N LYS A 108 -0.79 15.89 1.21
CA LYS A 108 0.36 16.63 0.67
C LYS A 108 0.28 18.13 1.01
N ARG A 109 -0.90 18.74 0.90
CA ARG A 109 -1.12 20.14 1.35
C ARG A 109 -0.88 20.32 2.85
N ARG A 110 -1.23 19.34 3.69
CA ARG A 110 -0.96 19.37 5.14
C ARG A 110 0.53 19.23 5.45
N ILE A 111 1.26 18.39 4.71
CA ILE A 111 2.72 18.29 4.81
C ILE A 111 3.36 19.63 4.42
N GLN A 112 2.96 20.23 3.29
CA GLN A 112 3.46 21.55 2.89
C GLN A 112 3.17 22.64 3.93
N ARG A 113 2.00 22.60 4.57
CA ARG A 113 1.68 23.52 5.70
C ARG A 113 2.61 23.30 6.88
N MET A 114 2.89 22.05 7.25
CA MET A 114 3.84 21.71 8.31
C MET A 114 5.23 22.27 8.01
N GLU A 115 5.73 22.05 6.79
CA GLU A 115 7.05 22.56 6.35
C GLU A 115 7.09 24.10 6.33
N ALA A 116 6.01 24.76 5.91
CA ALA A 116 5.91 26.22 5.96
C ALA A 116 5.92 26.75 7.40
N LEU A 117 5.26 26.07 8.34
CA LEU A 117 5.27 26.46 9.76
C LEU A 117 6.65 26.26 10.39
N GLU A 118 7.36 25.19 10.04
CA GLU A 118 8.75 24.97 10.45
C GLU A 118 9.68 26.05 9.90
N ALA A 119 9.58 26.36 8.61
CA ALA A 119 10.40 27.42 7.98
C ALA A 119 10.19 28.78 8.65
N ARG A 120 8.95 29.13 9.01
CA ARG A 120 8.64 30.37 9.75
C ARG A 120 9.19 30.38 11.17
N ARG A 121 9.16 29.22 11.85
CA ARG A 121 9.79 29.06 13.16
C ARG A 121 11.29 29.27 13.06
N ASP A 122 11.94 28.65 12.07
CA ASP A 122 13.39 28.69 11.89
C ASP A 122 13.87 30.07 11.40
N ALA A 123 13.00 30.82 10.71
CA ALA A 123 13.22 32.23 10.37
C ALA A 123 13.07 33.21 11.57
N GLY A 124 12.74 32.71 12.77
CA GLY A 124 12.61 33.52 13.98
C GLY A 124 11.30 34.31 14.08
N GLU A 125 10.29 34.04 13.23
CA GLU A 125 9.01 34.76 13.29
C GLU A 125 8.26 34.51 14.62
N PHE A 126 8.48 33.36 15.25
CA PHE A 126 7.79 32.96 16.47
C PHE A 126 8.18 33.83 17.67
N GLU A 127 9.38 34.42 17.64
CA GLU A 127 9.87 35.33 18.69
C GLU A 127 9.16 36.70 18.64
N ARG A 128 8.62 37.07 17.49
CA ARG A 128 7.87 38.33 17.29
C ARG A 128 6.40 38.20 17.67
N LEU A 129 5.90 36.98 17.87
CA LEU A 129 4.52 36.70 18.22
C LEU A 129 4.32 36.72 19.74
N THR A 130 3.06 36.82 20.16
CA THR A 130 2.75 36.65 21.58
C THR A 130 3.04 35.21 22.01
N LYS A 131 3.44 35.00 23.29
CA LYS A 131 3.72 33.65 23.82
C LYS A 131 2.57 32.66 23.59
N LYS A 132 1.32 33.13 23.64
CA LYS A 132 0.14 32.29 23.39
C LYS A 132 0.07 31.79 21.95
N GLU A 133 0.33 32.67 20.98
CA GLU A 133 0.32 32.33 19.55
C GLU A 133 1.50 31.45 19.18
N ALA A 134 2.70 31.77 19.68
CA ALA A 134 3.90 30.95 19.48
C ALA A 134 3.71 29.52 20.01
N THR A 135 3.11 29.36 21.20
CA THR A 135 2.77 28.04 21.74
C THR A 135 1.74 27.30 20.87
N LYS A 136 0.69 27.98 20.42
CA LYS A 136 -0.35 27.37 19.56
C LYS A 136 0.24 26.85 18.25
N LEU A 137 1.10 27.63 17.59
CA LEU A 137 1.77 27.20 16.36
C LEU A 137 2.77 26.07 16.62
N SER A 138 3.48 26.11 17.74
CA SER A 138 4.40 25.02 18.14
C SER A 138 3.67 23.71 18.41
N GLU A 139 2.50 23.76 19.04
CA GLU A 139 1.64 22.59 19.23
C GLU A 139 1.07 22.07 17.91
N GLU A 140 0.72 22.97 16.98
CA GLU A 140 0.27 22.58 15.64
C GLU A 140 1.36 21.84 14.88
N ILE A 141 2.61 22.36 14.88
CA ILE A 141 3.77 21.68 14.28
C ILE A 141 3.95 20.30 14.92
N LYS A 142 3.98 20.20 16.26
CA LYS A 142 4.13 18.90 16.94
C LYS A 142 3.03 17.91 16.58
N LYS A 143 1.77 18.36 16.47
CA LYS A 143 0.64 17.49 16.08
C LYS A 143 0.78 17.01 14.63
N LEU A 144 1.21 17.89 13.73
CA LEU A 144 1.44 17.55 12.33
C LEU A 144 2.63 16.61 12.16
N ASP A 145 3.75 16.89 12.82
CA ASP A 145 4.97 16.08 12.76
C ASP A 145 4.74 14.67 13.32
N ASN A 146 4.08 14.57 14.48
CA ASN A 146 3.70 13.27 15.04
C ASN A 146 2.84 12.44 14.07
N ALA A 147 1.94 13.06 13.31
CA ALA A 147 1.01 12.35 12.43
C ALA A 147 1.56 12.10 11.01
N LEU A 148 2.39 13.00 10.48
CA LEU A 148 2.79 13.05 9.07
C LEU A 148 4.30 12.97 8.85
N GLY A 149 5.12 13.01 9.91
CA GLY A 149 6.58 13.04 9.81
C GLY A 149 7.16 11.86 9.02
N GLY A 150 6.65 10.65 9.26
CA GLY A 150 7.12 9.44 8.58
C GLY A 150 6.73 9.33 7.09
N ILE A 151 5.77 10.14 6.62
CA ILE A 151 5.38 10.23 5.20
C ILE A 151 5.81 11.55 4.56
N ARG A 152 6.61 12.37 5.25
CA ARG A 152 7.06 13.70 4.77
C ARG A 152 7.76 13.63 3.42
N LYS A 153 8.61 12.62 3.22
CA LYS A 153 9.39 12.43 1.98
C LYS A 153 8.61 11.72 0.87
N MET A 154 7.37 11.32 1.13
CA MET A 154 6.57 10.54 0.19
C MET A 154 6.03 11.43 -0.93
N ARG A 155 6.43 11.17 -2.17
CA ARG A 155 6.04 11.97 -3.35
C ARG A 155 4.77 11.47 -4.04
N ARG A 156 4.58 10.15 -4.05
CA ARG A 156 3.48 9.40 -4.64
C ARG A 156 2.95 8.38 -3.64
N VAL A 157 1.78 7.82 -3.90
CA VAL A 157 1.24 6.70 -3.11
C VAL A 157 2.23 5.52 -3.12
N PRO A 158 2.33 4.74 -2.02
CA PRO A 158 3.22 3.60 -1.95
C PRO A 158 2.75 2.46 -2.87
N GLY A 159 3.67 1.60 -3.30
CA GLY A 159 3.34 0.40 -4.09
C GLY A 159 2.92 -0.80 -3.24
N ALA A 160 3.25 -0.80 -1.95
CA ALA A 160 2.73 -1.76 -0.99
C ALA A 160 2.62 -1.14 0.41
N VAL A 161 1.73 -1.69 1.23
CA VAL A 161 1.58 -1.30 2.64
C VAL A 161 1.90 -2.50 3.54
N PHE A 162 2.79 -2.31 4.49
CA PHE A 162 3.04 -3.25 5.57
C PHE A 162 2.29 -2.82 6.84
N ILE A 163 1.34 -3.60 7.31
CA ILE A 163 0.45 -3.26 8.44
C ILE A 163 0.70 -4.18 9.64
N VAL A 164 0.89 -3.59 10.81
CA VAL A 164 0.86 -4.29 12.10
C VAL A 164 -0.51 -4.14 12.72
N ASP A 165 -1.17 -5.26 13.02
CA ASP A 165 -2.54 -5.32 13.58
C ASP A 165 -3.60 -4.71 12.64
N PRO A 166 -4.00 -5.42 11.56
CA PRO A 166 -5.08 -5.00 10.66
C PRO A 166 -6.42 -4.74 11.35
N HIS A 167 -6.69 -5.41 12.46
CA HIS A 167 -7.93 -5.21 13.21
C HIS A 167 -7.97 -3.79 13.80
N ARG A 168 -6.84 -3.31 14.34
CA ARG A 168 -6.71 -1.93 14.82
C ARG A 168 -6.58 -0.91 13.70
N GLU A 169 -5.92 -1.27 12.61
CA GLU A 169 -5.70 -0.40 11.44
C GLU A 169 -6.73 -0.59 10.32
N ALA A 170 -7.98 -0.90 10.66
CA ALA A 170 -9.04 -1.21 9.69
C ALA A 170 -9.26 -0.12 8.63
N ILE A 171 -9.05 1.16 8.98
CA ILE A 171 -9.16 2.28 8.04
C ILE A 171 -8.03 2.23 7.00
N ALA A 172 -6.81 1.92 7.41
CA ALA A 172 -5.67 1.80 6.51
C ALA A 172 -5.88 0.64 5.52
N VAL A 173 -6.35 -0.50 6.03
CA VAL A 173 -6.71 -1.68 5.21
C VAL A 173 -7.80 -1.34 4.19
N ALA A 174 -8.87 -0.67 4.63
CA ALA A 174 -9.97 -0.29 3.75
C ALA A 174 -9.53 0.70 2.65
N GLU A 175 -8.67 1.67 3.00
CA GLU A 175 -8.14 2.62 2.02
C GLU A 175 -7.19 1.96 1.02
N ALA A 176 -6.28 1.10 1.49
CA ALA A 176 -5.34 0.38 0.63
C ALA A 176 -6.07 -0.51 -0.38
N ARG A 177 -7.07 -1.30 0.08
CA ARG A 177 -7.88 -2.13 -0.83
C ARG A 177 -8.70 -1.33 -1.82
N ARG A 178 -9.24 -0.18 -1.43
CA ARG A 178 -9.99 0.68 -2.35
C ARG A 178 -9.12 1.23 -3.48
N LEU A 179 -7.83 1.38 -3.24
CA LEU A 179 -6.85 1.81 -4.24
C LEU A 179 -6.08 0.64 -4.87
N GLU A 180 -6.48 -0.60 -4.57
CA GLU A 180 -5.83 -1.81 -5.07
C GLU A 180 -4.32 -1.86 -4.75
N ILE A 181 -3.93 -1.26 -3.62
CA ILE A 181 -2.55 -1.32 -3.13
C ILE A 181 -2.39 -2.63 -2.34
N PRO A 182 -1.44 -3.51 -2.72
CA PRO A 182 -1.19 -4.76 -2.02
C PRO A 182 -0.85 -4.56 -0.55
N ILE A 183 -1.42 -5.42 0.29
CA ILE A 183 -1.30 -5.37 1.73
C ILE A 183 -0.52 -6.59 2.23
N VAL A 184 0.62 -6.32 2.86
CA VAL A 184 1.35 -7.28 3.67
C VAL A 184 1.01 -7.00 5.12
N ALA A 185 0.58 -7.97 5.91
CA ALA A 185 0.25 -7.69 7.30
C ALA A 185 0.65 -8.75 8.29
N MET A 186 1.08 -8.27 9.46
CA MET A 186 1.24 -9.08 10.65
C MET A 186 -0.13 -9.27 11.30
N THR A 187 -0.68 -10.47 11.18
CA THR A 187 -2.03 -10.82 11.61
C THR A 187 -1.99 -11.74 12.82
N ASP A 188 -2.62 -11.31 13.91
CA ASP A 188 -2.93 -12.19 15.03
C ASP A 188 -4.31 -12.87 14.79
N THR A 189 -4.61 -13.84 15.63
CA THR A 189 -5.81 -14.67 15.70
C THR A 189 -7.15 -13.91 15.71
N ASN A 190 -7.19 -12.62 16.03
CA ASN A 190 -8.39 -11.77 16.00
C ASN A 190 -8.63 -11.09 14.63
N CYS A 191 -7.66 -11.09 13.73
CA CYS A 191 -7.74 -10.42 12.43
C CYS A 191 -8.52 -11.26 11.41
N ASP A 192 -9.06 -10.61 10.37
CA ASP A 192 -9.64 -11.30 9.22
C ASP A 192 -8.57 -11.45 8.11
N PRO A 193 -8.13 -12.69 7.79
CA PRO A 193 -7.07 -12.91 6.81
C PRO A 193 -7.51 -12.58 5.37
N ASP A 194 -8.81 -12.64 5.06
CA ASP A 194 -9.33 -12.41 3.70
C ASP A 194 -9.14 -10.96 3.22
N LEU A 195 -8.81 -10.04 4.15
CA LEU A 195 -8.60 -8.64 3.83
C LEU A 195 -7.16 -8.31 3.44
N ILE A 196 -6.27 -9.30 3.50
CA ILE A 196 -4.82 -9.15 3.40
C ILE A 196 -4.30 -10.05 2.28
N ASP A 197 -3.49 -9.50 1.39
CA ASP A 197 -2.94 -10.25 0.25
C ASP A 197 -1.80 -11.18 0.70
N TRP A 198 -0.93 -10.68 1.59
CA TRP A 198 0.19 -11.43 2.16
C TRP A 198 0.08 -11.49 3.68
N VAL A 199 -0.53 -12.57 4.17
CA VAL A 199 -0.78 -12.82 5.59
C VAL A 199 0.50 -13.33 6.26
N ILE A 200 0.91 -12.69 7.35
CA ILE A 200 2.01 -13.16 8.22
C ILE A 200 1.38 -13.49 9.59
N PRO A 201 1.04 -14.76 9.87
CA PRO A 201 0.48 -15.16 11.16
C PRO A 201 1.49 -14.96 12.27
N ALA A 202 1.26 -13.99 13.15
CA ALA A 202 2.23 -13.60 14.17
C ALA A 202 1.61 -12.74 15.27
N ASN A 203 2.23 -12.82 16.46
CA ASN A 203 1.88 -12.01 17.62
C ASN A 203 2.16 -10.52 17.39
N ASP A 204 1.15 -9.68 17.57
CA ASP A 204 1.24 -8.22 17.45
C ASP A 204 1.35 -7.47 18.79
N ASP A 205 1.15 -8.16 19.92
CA ASP A 205 1.23 -7.62 21.28
C ASP A 205 2.65 -7.64 21.84
N ALA A 206 3.47 -8.60 21.40
CA ALA A 206 4.84 -8.73 21.88
C ALA A 206 5.80 -7.79 21.14
N ILE A 207 6.43 -6.85 21.87
CA ILE A 207 7.42 -5.90 21.32
C ILE A 207 8.56 -6.65 20.59
N ARG A 208 9.02 -7.79 21.11
CA ARG A 208 10.07 -8.60 20.48
C ARG A 208 9.61 -9.22 19.15
N SER A 209 8.37 -9.69 19.09
CA SER A 209 7.76 -10.22 17.85
C SER A 209 7.68 -9.14 16.79
N VAL A 210 7.07 -7.99 17.13
CA VAL A 210 6.94 -6.86 16.21
C VAL A 210 8.31 -6.37 15.71
N ARG A 211 9.29 -6.18 16.62
CA ARG A 211 10.66 -5.78 16.25
C ARG A 211 11.33 -6.77 15.30
N LEU A 212 11.16 -8.06 15.53
CA LEU A 212 11.74 -9.08 14.67
C LEU A 212 11.15 -8.99 13.26
N ILE A 213 9.82 -9.01 13.14
CA ILE A 213 9.15 -9.01 11.83
C ILE A 213 9.40 -7.68 11.09
N CYS A 214 9.23 -6.53 11.75
CA CYS A 214 9.54 -5.22 11.16
C CYS A 214 11.01 -5.14 10.71
N GLY A 215 11.93 -5.69 11.51
CA GLY A 215 13.35 -5.75 11.18
C GLY A 215 13.61 -6.55 9.90
N LEU A 216 13.02 -7.75 9.78
CA LEU A 216 13.17 -8.61 8.60
C LEU A 216 12.61 -7.95 7.33
N VAL A 217 11.45 -7.29 7.43
CA VAL A 217 10.83 -6.57 6.30
C VAL A 217 11.70 -5.37 5.90
N ALA A 218 12.21 -4.61 6.87
CA ALA A 218 13.12 -3.50 6.60
C ALA A 218 14.45 -3.95 5.98
N ASP A 219 15.02 -5.07 6.45
CA ASP A 219 16.26 -5.62 5.90
C ASP A 219 16.03 -6.11 4.45
N ALA A 220 14.88 -6.75 4.17
CA ALA A 220 14.49 -7.14 2.82
C ALA A 220 14.35 -5.92 1.89
N ALA A 221 13.69 -4.85 2.34
CA ALA A 221 13.56 -3.61 1.58
C ALA A 221 14.93 -2.93 1.35
N SER A 222 15.80 -2.90 2.37
CA SER A 222 17.13 -2.30 2.25
C SER A 222 18.03 -3.04 1.26
N VAL A 223 18.01 -4.38 1.28
CA VAL A 223 18.78 -5.20 0.32
C VAL A 223 18.26 -4.96 -1.10
N ALA A 224 16.94 -4.99 -1.30
CA ALA A 224 16.36 -4.73 -2.62
C ALA A 224 16.66 -3.31 -3.14
N GLN A 225 16.70 -2.32 -2.25
CA GLN A 225 17.08 -0.95 -2.61
C GLN A 225 18.55 -0.87 -3.07
N GLN A 226 19.46 -1.57 -2.39
CA GLN A 226 20.87 -1.65 -2.78
C GLN A 226 21.05 -2.36 -4.12
N GLU A 227 20.36 -3.49 -4.32
CA GLU A 227 20.36 -4.21 -5.60
C GLU A 227 19.86 -3.32 -6.75
N ARG A 228 18.80 -2.55 -6.51
CA ARG A 228 18.26 -1.62 -7.50
C ARG A 228 19.25 -0.49 -7.80
N GLN A 229 19.89 0.09 -6.79
CA GLN A 229 20.86 1.16 -7.00
C GLN A 229 22.06 0.67 -7.81
N ALA A 230 22.59 -0.51 -7.48
CA ALA A 230 23.70 -1.11 -8.24
C ALA A 230 23.35 -1.30 -9.73
N LYS A 231 22.13 -1.79 -10.04
CA LYS A 231 21.69 -1.93 -11.43
C LYS A 231 21.59 -0.58 -12.16
N LEU A 232 21.09 0.45 -11.49
CA LEU A 232 21.01 1.80 -12.08
C LEU A 232 22.39 2.40 -12.33
N ASP A 233 23.34 2.15 -11.42
CA ASP A 233 24.72 2.61 -11.57
C ASP A 233 25.40 1.87 -12.75
N GLU A 234 25.19 0.56 -12.88
CA GLU A 234 25.66 -0.24 -14.04
C GLU A 234 25.05 0.23 -15.37
N GLU A 235 23.75 0.51 -15.41
CA GLU A 235 23.07 1.06 -16.61
C GLU A 235 23.61 2.45 -16.98
N PHE A 236 23.91 3.29 -15.98
CA PHE A 236 24.49 4.61 -16.20
C PHE A 236 25.92 4.51 -16.75
N GLU A 237 26.76 3.63 -16.20
CA GLU A 237 28.10 3.36 -16.71
C GLU A 237 28.08 2.82 -18.15
N GLN A 238 27.13 1.95 -18.48
CA GLN A 238 26.96 1.43 -19.85
C GLN A 238 26.51 2.52 -20.83
N ALA A 239 25.62 3.41 -20.40
CA ALA A 239 25.18 4.55 -21.22
C ALA A 239 26.32 5.56 -21.45
N GLU A 240 27.19 5.77 -20.47
CA GLU A 240 28.36 6.66 -20.59
C GLU A 240 29.49 6.03 -21.42
N ALA A 241 29.59 4.70 -21.45
CA ALA A 241 30.55 3.95 -22.26
C ALA A 241 30.14 3.78 -23.73
N MET A 242 28.90 4.13 -24.11
CA MET A 242 28.50 4.17 -25.52
C MET A 242 29.25 5.32 -26.22
N PRO A 243 29.91 5.06 -27.38
CA PRO A 243 30.59 6.11 -28.11
C PRO A 243 29.58 7.19 -28.50
N PRO A 244 29.98 8.47 -28.56
CA PRO A 244 29.11 9.52 -29.08
C PRO A 244 28.63 9.10 -30.47
N VAL A 245 27.33 9.17 -30.67
CA VAL A 245 26.71 8.98 -31.99
C VAL A 245 27.45 9.88 -32.98
N ASP A 246 28.02 9.27 -34.01
CA ASP A 246 28.74 9.98 -35.05
C ASP A 246 27.71 10.75 -35.90
N ASP A 247 27.60 12.06 -35.65
CA ASP A 247 26.72 12.99 -36.38
C ASP A 247 27.08 13.09 -37.89
N THR A 248 28.13 12.40 -38.36
CA THR A 248 28.55 12.40 -39.76
C THR A 248 27.67 11.56 -40.69
N ALA A 249 26.60 10.93 -40.18
CA ALA A 249 25.58 10.27 -40.99
C ALA A 249 24.34 11.14 -41.29
N LEU A 250 24.38 12.44 -41.00
CA LEU A 250 23.41 13.41 -41.53
C LEU A 250 24.05 14.09 -42.75
N GLY A 251 23.60 13.67 -43.94
CA GLY A 251 23.92 14.32 -45.20
C GLY A 251 23.71 15.83 -45.11
N SER A 252 24.59 16.58 -45.79
CA SER A 252 24.78 18.03 -45.74
C SER A 252 23.50 18.87 -45.54
N GLU A 253 23.61 20.06 -44.96
CA GLU A 253 22.50 21.04 -44.81
C GLU A 253 21.69 21.31 -46.10
N ALA A 254 22.24 20.99 -47.27
CA ALA A 254 21.56 21.08 -48.56
C ALA A 254 20.44 20.03 -48.73
N ASP A 255 20.57 18.84 -48.11
CA ASP A 255 19.57 17.78 -48.20
C ASP A 255 18.36 18.07 -47.30
N TYR A 256 18.59 18.69 -46.14
CA TYR A 256 17.52 19.14 -45.23
C TYR A 256 16.67 20.27 -45.83
N THR A 257 17.30 21.22 -46.52
CA THR A 257 16.58 22.34 -47.15
C THR A 257 15.81 21.92 -48.39
N ALA A 258 16.30 20.92 -49.13
CA ALA A 258 15.57 20.31 -50.24
C ALA A 258 14.35 19.51 -49.78
N ALA A 259 14.48 18.70 -48.72
CA ALA A 259 13.38 17.89 -48.17
C ALA A 259 12.26 18.71 -47.51
N LEU A 260 12.60 19.88 -46.94
CA LEU A 260 11.62 20.86 -46.43
C LEU A 260 10.89 21.59 -47.56
N ALA A 261 11.56 21.84 -48.69
CA ALA A 261 10.97 22.52 -49.84
C ALA A 261 10.04 21.61 -50.67
N THR A 262 10.27 20.29 -50.69
CA THR A 262 9.40 19.32 -51.36
C THR A 262 8.22 18.86 -50.50
N GLY A 263 8.16 19.27 -49.22
CA GLY A 263 7.07 18.91 -48.31
C GLY A 263 7.06 17.43 -47.89
N GLU A 264 8.14 16.70 -48.16
CA GLU A 264 8.23 15.25 -47.94
C GLU A 264 8.58 14.91 -46.47
N ALA A 265 9.14 15.87 -45.72
CA ALA A 265 9.59 15.67 -44.34
C ALA A 265 8.57 16.02 -43.23
N LEU A 266 7.27 16.12 -43.55
CA LEU A 266 6.21 16.37 -42.55
C LEU A 266 5.11 15.30 -42.52
N VAL A 267 5.38 14.10 -43.02
CA VAL A 267 4.52 12.96 -42.74
C VAL A 267 5.18 12.11 -41.66
N PHE A 268 5.05 12.58 -40.42
CA PHE A 268 5.00 11.66 -39.29
C PHE A 268 3.65 10.97 -39.43
N GLU A 269 3.63 9.77 -40.01
CA GLU A 269 2.48 8.88 -39.86
C GLU A 269 2.54 8.39 -38.41
N PRO A 270 1.66 8.87 -37.50
CA PRO A 270 1.53 8.18 -36.24
C PRO A 270 1.08 6.75 -36.57
N GLU A 271 1.78 5.75 -36.04
CA GLU A 271 1.21 4.41 -36.00
C GLU A 271 -0.18 4.53 -35.35
N PRO A 272 -1.21 3.88 -35.90
CA PRO A 272 -2.55 3.98 -35.33
C PRO A 272 -2.50 3.50 -33.88
N GLU A 273 -2.75 4.43 -32.95
CA GLU A 273 -2.99 4.14 -31.55
C GLU A 273 -4.23 3.24 -31.46
N ASP A 274 -4.01 1.92 -31.35
CA ASP A 274 -5.05 0.94 -31.00
C ASP A 274 -5.68 1.24 -29.62
N ASP A 275 -5.08 2.16 -28.84
CA ASP A 275 -5.51 2.56 -27.51
C ASP A 275 -6.78 3.43 -27.51
N GLU A 276 -7.00 4.29 -28.51
CA GLU A 276 -8.22 5.14 -28.53
C GLU A 276 -9.49 4.34 -28.85
N GLU A 277 -9.39 3.31 -29.70
CA GLU A 277 -10.54 2.47 -30.03
C GLU A 277 -10.84 1.44 -28.93
N GLU A 278 -9.80 0.92 -28.24
CA GLU A 278 -9.91 0.13 -27.01
C GLU A 278 -10.50 0.95 -25.86
N GLU A 279 -10.03 2.18 -25.61
CA GLU A 279 -10.59 3.06 -24.58
C GLU A 279 -12.03 3.47 -24.90
N ARG A 280 -12.37 3.70 -26.18
CA ARG A 280 -13.75 3.98 -26.60
C ARG A 280 -14.65 2.76 -26.42
N LYS A 281 -14.16 1.55 -26.73
CA LYS A 281 -14.88 0.28 -26.48
C LYS A 281 -15.01 -0.01 -24.98
N ALA A 282 -14.00 0.30 -24.16
CA ALA A 282 -14.04 0.16 -22.71
C ALA A 282 -14.99 1.17 -22.06
N ARG A 283 -15.02 2.43 -22.54
CA ARG A 283 -16.01 3.44 -22.14
C ARG A 283 -17.42 3.06 -22.59
N ALA A 284 -17.60 2.52 -23.79
CA ALA A 284 -18.90 2.05 -24.27
C ALA A 284 -19.40 0.83 -23.48
N ARG A 285 -18.53 -0.11 -23.10
CA ARG A 285 -18.86 -1.24 -22.21
C ARG A 285 -19.22 -0.77 -20.80
N ARG A 286 -18.47 0.20 -20.25
CA ARG A 286 -18.81 0.82 -18.95
C ARG A 286 -20.12 1.60 -18.99
N ALA A 287 -20.42 2.31 -20.09
CA ALA A 287 -21.67 3.04 -20.26
C ALA A 287 -22.88 2.12 -20.47
N ALA A 288 -22.74 1.02 -21.22
CA ALA A 288 -23.80 0.03 -21.40
C ALA A 288 -24.15 -0.69 -20.09
N HIS A 289 -23.16 -0.91 -19.21
CA HIS A 289 -23.39 -1.50 -17.88
C HIS A 289 -24.03 -0.54 -16.86
N LEU A 290 -24.15 0.75 -17.21
CA LEU A 290 -24.80 1.79 -16.41
C LEU A 290 -26.22 2.13 -16.89
N ASP A 291 -26.62 1.68 -18.08
CA ASP A 291 -27.94 1.94 -18.70
C ASP A 291 -28.88 0.71 -18.67
N GLU A 292 -28.35 -0.48 -18.40
CA GLU A 292 -29.15 -1.62 -17.96
C GLU A 292 -29.45 -1.49 -16.47
N GLY A 293 -30.39 -0.61 -16.14
CA GLY A 293 -31.01 -0.59 -14.82
C GLY A 293 -31.54 -1.98 -14.48
N GLU A 294 -31.06 -2.55 -13.39
CA GLU A 294 -31.68 -3.70 -12.75
C GLU A 294 -33.19 -3.40 -12.58
N PRO A 295 -34.09 -4.31 -12.99
CA PRO A 295 -35.50 -4.11 -12.68
C PRO A 295 -35.64 -4.11 -11.16
N GLU A 296 -36.22 -3.05 -10.59
CA GLU A 296 -36.52 -2.96 -9.16
C GLU A 296 -37.19 -4.26 -8.71
N HIS A 297 -36.45 -5.05 -7.92
CA HIS A 297 -36.97 -6.22 -7.25
C HIS A 297 -37.95 -5.75 -6.17
N ASN A 298 -39.23 -5.73 -6.53
CA ASN A 298 -40.32 -5.43 -5.60
C ASN A 298 -40.85 -6.75 -5.01
N PRO A 299 -40.48 -7.11 -3.77
CA PRO A 299 -40.79 -8.41 -3.16
C PRO A 299 -42.30 -8.65 -2.99
N ASP A 300 -43.12 -7.60 -2.97
CA ASP A 300 -44.57 -7.71 -2.80
C ASP A 300 -45.26 -8.30 -4.05
N ARG A 301 -44.71 -8.08 -5.25
CA ARG A 301 -45.28 -8.61 -6.51
C ARG A 301 -44.96 -10.08 -6.76
N GLU A 302 -43.85 -10.60 -6.23
CA GLU A 302 -43.56 -12.04 -6.30
C GLU A 302 -44.43 -12.83 -5.33
N HIS A 303 -44.74 -12.25 -4.16
CA HIS A 303 -45.64 -12.90 -3.21
C HIS A 303 -47.07 -13.01 -3.74
N GLU A 304 -47.59 -11.97 -4.39
CA GLU A 304 -48.91 -12.01 -5.05
C GLU A 304 -48.97 -13.02 -6.21
N ARG A 305 -47.88 -13.20 -6.96
CA ARG A 305 -47.80 -14.21 -8.02
C ARG A 305 -47.77 -15.64 -7.48
N GLN A 306 -47.04 -15.89 -6.40
CA GLN A 306 -47.02 -17.22 -5.75
C GLN A 306 -48.39 -17.59 -5.15
N ILE A 307 -49.13 -16.62 -4.61
CA ILE A 307 -50.50 -16.84 -4.12
C ILE A 307 -51.48 -17.12 -5.28
N ALA A 308 -51.32 -16.42 -6.42
CA ALA A 308 -52.14 -16.63 -7.62
C ALA A 308 -51.86 -17.98 -8.32
N GLU A 309 -50.63 -18.49 -8.22
CA GLU A 309 -50.24 -19.77 -8.80
C GLU A 309 -50.72 -20.95 -7.93
N GLN A 310 -50.65 -20.83 -6.60
CA GLN A 310 -51.22 -21.83 -5.67
C GLN A 310 -52.76 -21.91 -5.73
N THR A 311 -53.44 -20.81 -6.07
CA THR A 311 -54.90 -20.81 -6.21
C THR A 311 -55.38 -21.41 -7.54
N LYS A 312 -54.52 -21.48 -8.58
CA LYS A 312 -54.84 -22.16 -9.85
C LYS A 312 -54.66 -23.67 -9.82
N GLU A 313 -53.85 -24.21 -8.90
CA GLU A 313 -53.69 -25.66 -8.73
C GLU A 313 -54.82 -26.30 -7.91
N HIS A 314 -55.70 -25.51 -7.28
CA HIS A 314 -56.77 -26.01 -6.41
C HIS A 314 -58.20 -25.86 -6.95
N GLU A 315 -58.38 -25.56 -8.25
CA GLU A 315 -59.70 -25.66 -8.87
C GLU A 315 -60.03 -27.13 -9.22
N PRO A 316 -61.15 -27.69 -8.68
CA PRO A 316 -61.57 -29.03 -9.05
C PRO A 316 -62.11 -29.00 -10.50
N ARG A 317 -61.51 -29.81 -11.38
CA ARG A 317 -62.05 -30.02 -12.73
C ARG A 317 -63.41 -30.75 -12.65
N PRO A 318 -64.36 -30.44 -13.56
CA PRO A 318 -65.76 -30.89 -13.49
C PRO A 318 -65.95 -32.40 -13.63
#